data_AF-A0A0Q5Z412-F1
#
_entry.id   AF-A0A0Q5Z412-F1
#
_cell.length_a   1.000
_cell.length_b   1.000
_cell.length_c   1.000
_cell.angle_alpha   90.00
_cell.angle_beta   90.00
_cell.angle_gamma   90.00
#
_symmetry.space_group_name_H-M   'P 1'
#
loop_
_entity.id
_entity.type
_entity.pdbx_description
1 polymer ?
#
loop_
_entity_poly.entity_id
_entity_poly.type
_entity_poly.pdbx_seq_one_letter_code
_entity_poly.pdbx_strand_id
1 'polypeptide(L)' 'MMLRRTCKEAAALLVARQDRALPMADRIALRLHLAACEACPRFEHQLQLMRAAFGCWRHQVAEGEGGGEDPRGLRTDQ' A
#
# COMPACT_ATOMS: atom_id res chain seq x y z
N MET A 1 -16.82 -18.59 9.60
CA MET A 1 -17.59 -18.92 8.38
C MET A 1 -18.17 -17.61 7.87
N MET A 2 -18.17 -17.22 6.60
CA MET A 2 -18.13 -17.97 5.34
C MET A 2 -17.13 -17.30 4.37
N LEU A 3 -16.57 -18.04 3.41
CA LEU A 3 -15.55 -17.62 2.42
C LEU A 3 -14.08 -17.77 2.87
N ARG A 4 -13.73 -18.97 3.35
CA ARG A 4 -12.40 -19.65 3.40
C ARG A 4 -11.13 -18.89 3.83
N ARG A 5 -11.22 -17.64 4.29
CA ARG A 5 -10.11 -16.82 4.81
C ARG A 5 -10.61 -15.98 5.99
N THR A 6 -9.79 -15.86 7.03
CA THR A 6 -10.00 -14.96 8.16
C THR A 6 -9.58 -13.53 7.79
N CYS A 7 -10.06 -12.52 8.54
CA CYS A 7 -9.66 -11.12 8.32
C CYS A 7 -8.12 -10.95 8.38
N LYS A 8 -7.43 -11.70 9.25
CA LYS A 8 -5.97 -11.70 9.35
C LYS A 8 -5.30 -12.18 8.06
N GLU A 9 -5.80 -13.26 7.48
CA GLU A 9 -5.27 -13.79 6.22
C GLU A 9 -5.59 -12.86 5.05
N ALA A 10 -6.77 -12.25 5.02
CA ALA A 10 -7.14 -11.25 4.03
C ALA A 10 -6.22 -10.02 4.10
N ALA A 11 -5.94 -9.52 5.31
CA ALA A 11 -4.99 -8.42 5.53
C ALA A 11 -3.57 -8.79 5.07
N ALA A 12 -3.09 -10.00 5.38
CA ALA A 12 -1.79 -10.47 4.92
C ALA A 12 -1.71 -10.56 3.39
N LEU A 13 -2.78 -11.00 2.72
CA LEU A 13 -2.86 -11.00 1.26
C LEU A 13 -2.91 -9.58 0.68
N LEU A 14 -3.64 -8.66 1.30
CA LEU A 14 -3.70 -7.25 0.88
C LEU A 14 -2.32 -6.59 0.93
N VAL A 15 -1.56 -6.81 2.01
CA VAL A 15 -0.17 -6.33 2.11
C VAL A 15 0.70 -7.01 1.04
N ALA A 16 0.62 -8.33 0.91
CA ALA A 16 1.40 -9.07 -0.08
C ALA A 16 1.15 -8.60 -1.53
N ARG A 17 -0.07 -8.13 -1.86
CA ARG A 17 -0.40 -7.56 -3.18
C ARG A 17 0.37 -6.29 -3.52
N GLN A 18 0.81 -5.53 -2.51
CA GLN A 18 1.53 -4.28 -2.73
C GLN A 18 2.98 -4.52 -3.18
N ASP A 19 3.55 -5.65 -2.76
CA ASP A 19 4.93 -6.02 -3.07
C ASP A 19 5.01 -7.00 -4.24
N ARG A 20 4.05 -7.93 -4.35
CA ARG A 20 4.06 -8.99 -5.38
C ARG A 20 2.68 -9.28 -5.96
N ALA A 21 2.67 -9.79 -7.19
CA ALA A 21 1.45 -10.29 -7.80
C ALA A 21 0.95 -11.53 -7.05
N LEU A 22 -0.33 -11.54 -6.66
CA LEU A 22 -0.94 -12.72 -6.06
C LEU A 22 -1.33 -13.77 -7.11
N PRO A 23 -1.29 -15.07 -6.75
CA PRO A 23 -1.91 -16.15 -7.50
C PRO A 23 -3.40 -15.88 -7.74
N MET A 24 -3.95 -16.37 -8.85
CA MET A 24 -5.33 -16.06 -9.24
C MET A 24 -6.37 -16.57 -8.23
N ALA A 25 -6.12 -17.75 -7.64
CA ALA A 25 -6.96 -18.33 -6.59
C ALA A 25 -7.06 -17.42 -5.35
N ASP A 26 -5.94 -16.83 -4.94
CA ASP A 26 -5.90 -15.93 -3.77
C ASP A 26 -6.61 -14.61 -4.04
N ARG A 27 -6.56 -14.11 -5.29
CA ARG A 27 -7.35 -12.92 -5.66
C ARG A 27 -8.85 -13.15 -5.57
N ILE A 28 -9.32 -14.33 -6.01
CA ILE A 28 -10.75 -14.67 -5.96
C ILE A 28 -11.18 -14.82 -4.50
N ALA A 29 -10.42 -15.57 -3.69
CA ALA A 29 -10.71 -15.74 -2.27
C ALA A 29 -10.74 -14.40 -1.52
N LEU A 30 -9.79 -13.50 -1.80
CA LEU A 30 -9.75 -12.17 -1.21
C LEU A 30 -10.95 -11.31 -1.63
N ARG A 31 -11.33 -11.31 -2.92
CA ARG A 31 -12.52 -10.58 -3.40
C ARG A 31 -13.81 -11.04 -2.73
N LEU A 32 -13.97 -12.35 -2.58
CA LEU A 32 -15.11 -12.94 -1.87
C LEU A 32 -15.14 -12.46 -0.41
N HIS A 33 -14.00 -12.48 0.29
CA HIS A 33 -13.92 -12.00 1.67
C HIS A 33 -14.24 -10.51 1.80
N LEU A 34 -13.73 -9.66 0.90
CA LEU A 34 -14.01 -8.22 0.88
C LEU A 34 -15.49 -7.90 0.66
N ALA A 35 -16.23 -8.74 -0.08
CA ALA A 35 -17.67 -8.57 -0.26
C ALA A 35 -18.49 -8.99 0.98
N ALA A 36 -17.95 -9.85 1.83
CA ALA A 36 -18.64 -10.37 3.02
C ALA A 36 -18.23 -9.70 4.33
N CYS A 37 -17.15 -8.92 4.34
CA CYS A 37 -16.62 -8.25 5.52
C CYS A 37 -16.60 -6.74 5.31
N GLU A 38 -17.12 -5.97 6.26
CA GLU A 38 -17.13 -4.50 6.18
C GLU A 38 -15.79 -3.85 6.56
N ALA A 39 -15.00 -4.50 7.43
CA ALA A 39 -13.74 -3.95 7.92
C ALA A 39 -12.59 -4.07 6.91
N CYS A 40 -12.54 -5.17 6.17
CA CYS A 40 -11.42 -5.46 5.26
C CYS A 40 -11.33 -4.49 4.07
N PRO A 41 -12.44 -4.03 3.44
CA PRO A 41 -12.40 -2.99 2.42
C PRO A 41 -11.81 -1.67 2.95
N ARG A 42 -12.16 -1.26 4.18
CA ARG A 42 -11.59 -0.04 4.79
C ARG A 42 -10.06 -0.14 4.91
N PHE A 43 -9.54 -1.30 5.30
CA PHE A 43 -8.10 -1.54 5.35
C PHE A 43 -7.44 -1.51 3.96
N GLU A 44 -8.09 -2.07 2.93
CA GLU A 44 -7.62 -1.97 1.54
C GLU A 44 -7.51 -0.51 1.08
N HIS A 45 -8.51 0.32 1.38
CA HIS A 45 -8.47 1.75 1.06
C HIS A 45 -7.30 2.48 1.75
N GLN A 46 -7.00 2.15 3.01
CA GLN A 46 -5.85 2.72 3.71
C GLN A 46 -4.53 2.36 3.03
N LEU A 47 -4.36 1.09 2.63
CA LEU A 47 -3.18 0.63 1.89
C LEU A 47 -3.03 1.32 0.53
N GLN A 48 -4.14 1.54 -0.19
CA GLN A 48 -4.13 2.27 -1.47
C GLN A 48 -3.73 3.73 -1.28
N LEU A 49 -4.25 4.39 -0.24
CA LEU A 49 -3.87 5.76 0.09
C LEU A 49 -2.37 5.88 0.38
N MET A 50 -1.82 4.98 1.20
CA MET A 50 -0.38 4.95 1.47
C MET A 50 0.42 4.77 0.18
N ARG A 51 0.02 3.83 -0.69
CA ARG A 51 0.71 3.57 -1.96
C ARG A 51 0.67 4.77 -2.91
N ALA A 52 -0.47 5.46 -2.99
CA ALA A 52 -0.62 6.66 -3.80
C ALA A 52 0.27 7.81 -3.31
N ALA A 53 0.30 8.03 -1.99
CA ALA A 53 1.15 9.06 -1.38
C ALA A 53 2.65 8.80 -1.65
N PHE A 54 3.11 7.56 -1.48
CA PHE A 54 4.50 7.20 -1.81
C PHE A 54 4.80 7.28 -3.32
N GLY A 55 3.82 6.97 -4.17
CA GLY A 55 3.94 7.14 -5.62
C GLY A 55 4.15 8.60 -6.01
N CYS A 56 3.33 9.50 -5.46
CA CYS A 56 3.48 10.94 -5.62
C CYS A 56 4.87 11.38 -5.14
N TRP A 57 5.29 11.00 -3.93
CA TRP A 57 6.60 11.36 -3.40
C TRP A 57 7.76 10.96 -4.32
N ARG A 58 7.74 9.75 -4.87
CA ARG A 58 8.76 9.30 -5.84
C ARG A 58 8.78 10.12 -7.12
N HIS A 59 7.62 10.54 -7.62
CA HIS A 59 7.53 11.39 -8.80
C HIS A 59 8.06 12.80 -8.49
N GLN A 60 7.69 13.37 -7.35
CA GLN A 60 8.20 14.67 -6.87
C GLN A 60 9.72 14.69 -6.72
N VAL A 61 10.33 13.63 -6.17
CA VAL A 61 11.80 13.52 -6.06
C VAL A 61 12.45 13.37 -7.45
N ALA A 62 11.81 12.66 -8.39
CA ALA A 62 12.34 12.49 -9.75
C ALA A 62 12.21 13.77 -10.59
N GLU A 63 11.16 14.58 -10.39
CA GLU A 63 11.02 15.89 -11.03
C GLU A 63 11.77 17.01 -10.29
N GLY A 64 12.23 16.73 -9.06
CA GLY A 64 13.08 17.58 -8.24
C GLY A 64 14.58 17.53 -8.59
N GLU A 65 15.00 16.80 -9.63
CA GLU A 65 16.32 16.97 -10.26
C GLU A 65 16.29 18.17 -11.22
N GLY A 66 15.91 19.32 -10.67
CA GLY A 66 15.79 20.61 -11.34
C GLY A 66 15.81 21.78 -10.34
N GLY A 67 16.55 21.62 -9.23
CA GLY A 67 16.82 22.68 -8.26
C GLY A 67 15.88 22.69 -7.06
N GLY A 68 16.43 22.47 -5.87
CA GLY A 68 15.69 22.70 -4.63
C GLY A 68 16.26 21.96 -3.43
N GLU A 69 17.28 22.57 -2.82
CA GLU A 69 17.58 22.63 -1.39
C GLU A 69 17.24 21.44 -0.48
N ASP A 70 18.30 20.97 0.17
CA ASP A 70 18.33 20.14 1.37
C ASP A 70 17.32 20.60 2.45
N PRO A 71 16.31 19.77 2.81
CA PRO A 71 15.36 20.09 3.88
C PRO A 71 15.97 19.96 5.29
N ARG A 72 17.24 19.61 5.42
CA ARG A 72 17.98 19.57 6.67
C ARG A 72 19.26 20.38 6.54
N GLY A 73 19.12 21.71 6.49
CA GLY A 73 20.23 22.66 6.62
C GLY A 73 21.02 22.54 7.93
N LEU A 74 21.62 21.38 8.20
CA LEU A 74 22.73 21.24 9.12
C LEU A 74 23.99 21.53 8.34
N ARG A 75 24.32 22.81 8.38
CA ARG A 75 25.62 23.36 8.03
C ARG A 75 26.67 22.71 8.94
N THR A 76 27.31 21.63 8.51
CA THR A 76 28.56 21.17 9.12
C THR A 76 29.70 21.95 8.50
N ASP A 77 29.96 23.12 9.09
CA ASP A 77 31.25 23.80 8.98
C ASP A 77 31.80 23.97 10.41
N GLN A 78 32.54 22.95 10.87
CA GLN A 78 33.58 23.05 11.89
C GLN A 78 34.46 21.80 11.88
#